data_AF-A0AAN5H1G4-F1
#
_entry.id   AF-A0AAN5H1G4-F1
#
_cell.length_a   1.000
_cell.length_b   1.000
_cell.length_c   1.000
_cell.angle_alpha   90.00
_cell.angle_beta   90.00
_cell.angle_gamma   90.00
#
_symmetry.space_group_name_H-M   'P 1'
#
loop_
_entity.id
_entity.type
_entity.pdbx_description
1 polymer ?
#
loop_
_entity_poly.entity_id
_entity_poly.type
_entity_poly.pdbx_seq_one_letter_code
_entity_poly.pdbx_strand_id
1 'polypeptide(L)' 'MKQRLALAQSALEKLCARRGNAWYPIFHLAPPAGWMNDPNGLIYFNGRYHAFFQHHPASAYQGPMHWGHATSTDM' A
#
# COMPACT_ATOMS: atom_id res chain seq x y z
N MET A 1 15.16 8.84 -8.36
CA MET A 1 13.74 8.43 -8.16
C MET A 1 13.58 6.90 -8.15
N LYS A 2 14.02 6.17 -9.18
CA LYS A 2 13.92 4.68 -9.24
C LYS A 2 14.54 3.93 -8.05
N GLN A 3 15.68 4.39 -7.54
CA GLN A 3 16.36 3.76 -6.40
C GLN A 3 15.52 3.82 -5.11
N ARG A 4 14.84 4.94 -4.83
CA ARG A 4 13.98 5.07 -3.64
C ARG A 4 12.78 4.13 -3.71
N LEU A 5 12.17 3.99 -4.89
CA LEU A 5 11.08 3.05 -5.10
C LEU A 5 11.52 1.60 -4.90
N ALA A 6 12.70 1.22 -5.41
CA ALA A 6 13.26 -0.12 -5.21
C ALA A 6 13.52 -0.42 -3.73
N LEU A 7 14.03 0.55 -2.96
CA LEU A 7 14.23 0.40 -1.52
C LEU A 7 12.89 0.27 -0.77
N ALA A 8 11.88 1.06 -1.17
CA ALA A 8 10.53 0.95 -0.63
C ALA A 8 9.93 -0.44 -0.88
N GLN A 9 10.03 -0.96 -2.10
CA GLN A 9 9.56 -2.30 -2.47
C GLN A 9 10.25 -3.39 -1.64
N SER A 10 11.59 -3.33 -1.54
CA SER A 10 12.36 -4.30 -0.76
C SER A 10 12.06 -4.25 0.74
N ALA A 11 11.81 -3.06 1.29
CA ALA A 11 11.40 -2.91 2.69
C ALA A 11 10.01 -3.51 2.95
N LEU A 12 9.06 -3.27 2.03
CA LEU A 12 7.71 -3.84 2.08
C LEU A 12 7.75 -5.38 2.06
N GLU A 13 8.53 -5.98 1.17
CA GLU A 13 8.69 -7.44 1.08
C GLU A 13 9.18 -8.04 2.39
N LYS A 14 10.20 -7.43 3.01
CA LYS A 14 10.73 -7.86 4.32
C LYS A 14 9.70 -7.77 5.44
N LEU A 15 8.88 -6.72 5.43
CA LEU A 15 7.86 -6.53 6.45
C LEU A 15 6.66 -7.47 6.24
N CYS A 16 6.27 -7.69 4.98
CA CYS A 16 5.22 -8.63 4.59
C CYS A 16 5.53 -10.06 5.04
N ALA A 17 6.79 -10.50 4.90
CA ALA A 17 7.25 -11.81 5.34
C ALA A 17 7.05 -12.07 6.86
N ARG A 18 6.86 -11.03 7.66
CA ARG A 18 6.70 -11.10 9.12
C ARG A 18 5.34 -10.63 9.61
N ARG A 19 4.47 -10.19 8.70
CA ARG A 19 3.15 -9.66 9.05
C ARG A 19 2.25 -10.81 9.52
N GLY A 20 1.80 -10.74 10.78
CA GLY A 20 0.75 -11.63 11.27
C GLY A 20 -0.60 -11.31 10.63
N ASN A 21 -1.45 -12.32 10.44
CA ASN A 21 -2.74 -12.18 9.73
C ASN A 21 -3.96 -12.21 10.64
N ALA A 22 -3.78 -12.37 11.96
CA ALA A 22 -4.88 -12.54 12.90
C ALA A 22 -5.94 -11.42 12.79
N TRP A 23 -5.52 -10.18 12.50
CA TRP A 23 -6.40 -9.01 12.36
C TRP A 23 -6.28 -8.33 10.99
N TYR A 24 -5.59 -8.96 10.05
CA TYR A 24 -5.44 -8.38 8.72
C TYR A 24 -6.76 -8.50 7.96
N PRO A 25 -7.24 -7.43 7.29
CA PRO A 25 -8.56 -7.45 6.66
C PRO A 25 -8.63 -8.45 5.50
N ILE A 26 -9.79 -9.11 5.38
CA ILE A 26 -10.06 -10.07 4.31
C ILE A 26 -10.64 -9.36 3.08
N PHE A 27 -11.43 -8.29 3.27
CA PHE A 27 -12.16 -7.60 2.20
C PHE A 27 -12.03 -6.06 2.21
N HIS A 28 -11.28 -5.48 3.16
CA HIS A 28 -10.95 -4.06 3.12
C HIS A 28 -9.59 -3.86 2.45
N LEU A 29 -9.44 -2.80 1.67
CA LEU A 29 -8.15 -2.40 1.12
C LEU A 29 -7.17 -2.08 2.25
N ALA A 30 -6.01 -2.73 2.23
CA ALA A 30 -4.88 -2.50 3.12
C ALA A 30 -3.56 -2.77 2.36
N PRO A 31 -2.43 -2.13 2.73
CA PRO A 31 -1.15 -2.44 2.12
C PRO A 31 -0.69 -3.83 2.52
N PRO A 32 0.07 -4.55 1.67
CA PRO A 32 0.60 -5.88 2.00
C PRO A 32 1.32 -5.93 3.35
N ALA A 33 1.97 -4.86 3.78
CA ALA A 33 2.37 -4.62 5.16
C ALA A 33 2.71 -3.13 5.32
N GLY A 34 2.96 -2.69 6.55
CA GLY A 34 3.36 -1.31 6.86
C GLY A 34 2.19 -0.38 7.15
N TRP A 35 2.51 0.89 7.38
CA TRP A 35 1.54 1.91 7.77
C TRP A 35 0.80 2.47 6.55
N MET A 36 -0.51 2.65 6.68
CA MET A 36 -1.37 3.32 5.70
C MET A 36 -2.27 4.33 6.44
N ASN A 37 -2.54 5.46 5.78
CA ASN A 37 -3.54 6.43 6.22
C ASN A 37 -4.41 6.89 5.04
N ASP A 38 -4.36 8.17 4.68
CA ASP A 38 -5.35 8.84 3.85
C ASP A 38 -5.51 8.18 2.47
N PRO A 39 -6.76 7.99 1.98
CA PRO A 39 -6.99 7.65 0.59
C PRO A 39 -6.56 8.80 -0.32
N ASN A 40 -5.94 8.48 -1.44
CA ASN A 40 -5.45 9.44 -2.43
C ASN A 40 -5.87 9.01 -3.84
N GLY A 41 -6.00 9.99 -4.73
CA GLY A 41 -6.18 9.73 -6.17
C GLY A 41 -7.33 8.76 -6.52
N LEU A 42 -8.43 8.79 -5.75
CA LEU A 42 -9.58 7.91 -6.01
C LEU A 42 -10.21 8.30 -7.35
N ILE A 43 -10.13 7.42 -8.33
CA ILE A 43 -10.60 7.70 -9.70
C ILE A 43 -11.02 6.42 -10.41
N TYR A 44 -12.03 6.54 -11.27
CA TYR A 44 -12.30 5.55 -12.31
C TYR A 44 -11.67 6.02 -13.62
N PHE A 45 -10.70 5.28 -14.13
CA PHE A 45 -9.95 5.65 -15.33
C PHE A 45 -9.61 4.42 -16.16
N ASN A 46 -9.78 4.51 -17.49
CA ASN A 46 -9.46 3.45 -18.45
C ASN A 46 -10.04 2.07 -18.06
N GLY A 47 -11.31 2.02 -17.68
CA GLY A 47 -12.01 0.78 -17.35
C GLY A 47 -11.68 0.18 -15.98
N ARG A 48 -11.06 0.94 -15.07
CA ARG A 48 -10.62 0.44 -13.76
C ARG A 48 -10.91 1.45 -12.65
N TYR A 49 -11.23 0.94 -11.47
CA TYR A 49 -11.16 1.68 -10.21
C TYR A 49 -9.70 1.76 -9.76
N HIS A 50 -9.25 2.95 -9.38
CA HIS A 50 -7.92 3.20 -8.83
C HIS A 50 -8.08 3.77 -7.42
N ALA A 51 -7.39 3.16 -6.46
CA ALA A 51 -7.26 3.67 -5.11
C ALA A 51 -5.77 3.80 -4.79
N PHE A 52 -5.31 5.03 -4.60
CA PHE A 52 -4.00 5.29 -4.00
C PHE A 52 -4.18 5.58 -2.51
N PHE A 53 -3.10 5.50 -1.75
CA PHE A 53 -3.13 5.80 -0.31
C PHE A 53 -1.74 6.19 0.19
N GLN A 54 -1.70 7.07 1.20
CA GLN A 54 -0.46 7.39 1.91
C GLN A 54 0.08 6.13 2.59
N HIS A 55 1.38 5.86 2.40
CA HIS A 55 1.98 4.60 2.79
C HIS A 55 3.43 4.76 3.28
N HIS A 56 3.77 4.09 4.39
CA HIS A 56 5.15 3.88 4.81
C HIS A 56 5.50 2.39 4.76
N PRO A 57 6.29 1.94 3.75
CA PRO A 57 6.52 0.51 3.49
C PRO A 57 7.47 -0.18 4.46
N ALA A 58 8.24 0.59 5.24
CA ALA A 58 9.31 0.04 6.08
C ALA A 58 8.91 -0.13 7.56
N SER A 59 7.73 0.33 7.98
CA SER A 59 7.30 0.28 9.38
C SER A 59 5.78 0.34 9.53
N ALA A 60 5.28 -0.14 10.67
CA ALA A 60 3.88 0.01 11.10
C ALA A 60 3.59 1.36 11.78
N TYR A 61 4.50 2.34 11.67
CA TYR A 61 4.32 3.70 12.16
C TYR A 61 4.46 4.69 10.99
N GLN A 62 3.95 5.91 11.17
CA GLN A 62 4.15 7.00 10.20
C GLN A 62 5.65 7.24 9.93
N GLY A 63 5.99 7.69 8.72
CA GLY A 63 7.38 7.90 8.31
C GLY A 63 7.50 8.49 6.91
N PRO A 64 8.58 8.18 6.17
CA PRO A 64 8.74 8.62 4.77
C PRO A 64 7.59 8.13 3.88
N MET A 65 6.78 9.08 3.42
CA MET A 65 5.56 8.81 2.66
C MET A 65 5.84 8.38 1.23
N HIS A 66 5.10 7.36 0.81
CA HIS A 66 4.94 6.87 -0.56
C HIS A 66 3.45 6.78 -0.87
N TRP A 67 3.10 6.69 -2.15
CA TRP A 67 1.75 6.31 -2.54
C TRP A 67 1.72 4.82 -2.88
N GLY A 68 0.96 4.06 -2.09
CA GLY A 68 0.53 2.74 -2.49
C GLY A 68 -0.56 2.84 -3.57
N HIS A 69 -0.77 1.77 -4.33
CA HIS A 69 -1.72 1.76 -5.43
C HIS A 69 -2.37 0.39 -5.57
N ALA A 70 -3.70 0.36 -5.54
CA ALA A 70 -4.52 -0.79 -5.87
C ALA A 70 -5.47 -0.45 -7.02
N THR A 71 -5.83 -1.46 -7.82
CA THR A 71 -6.82 -1.31 -8.88
C THR A 71 -7.78 -2.49 -8.90
N SER A 72 -9.01 -2.24 -9.36
CA SER A 72 -10.02 -3.27 -9.58
C SER A 72 -10.83 -2.98 -10.85
N THR A 73 -11.40 -4.02 -11.45
CA THR A 73 -12.35 -3.90 -12.58
C THR A 73 -13.80 -3.78 -12.12
N ASP A 74 -14.07 -4.12 -10.87
CA ASP A 74 -15.39 -4.40 -10.31
C ASP A 74 -15.54 -3.97 -8.84
N MET A 75 -14.53 -3.29 -8.28
CA MET A 75 -14.33 -2.96 -6.85
C MET A 75 -14.02 -4.18 -5.99
#